data_AF-A0A941YLW9-F1
#
_entry.id   AF-A0A941YLW9-F1
#
_cell.length_a   1.000
_cell.length_b   1.000
_cell.length_c   1.000
_cell.angle_alpha   90.00
_cell.angle_beta   90.00
_cell.angle_gamma   90.00
#
_symmetry.space_group_name_H-M   'P 1'
#
loop_
_entity.id
_entity.type
_entity.pdbx_description
1 polymer ?
#
loop_
_entity_poly.entity_id
_entity_poly.type
_entity_poly.pdbx_seq_one_letter_code
_entity_poly.pdbx_strand_id
1 'polypeptide(L)'
;MRNRAFTLIELLVVIAIIAILAAILFPVFARAKAAAKNTQCVSNGRQVGIGVKLYLSDNDDTMPLFYAYNSVPAAGEPGHKGVEVLLFPYLKNKDVFRSPWDNGGPYTSVDVPGADTYWKAYGSSYRFTQCLYSVAAGESSQNNNLLTFSRVVNETSIELPSESRVMRSEILPWFSSKVDIDCAHYGYDCPAPYNYYRPWSDLGGTIIFADGHAKWVVSAGAFDQEAVDIQGHKSGEANLDSWSGTWYGVCD
;
A
#
# COMPACT_ATOMS: atom_id res chain seq x y z
N MET A 1 -58.03 7.67 31.61
CA MET A 1 -56.77 6.95 31.30
C MET A 1 -55.65 7.60 32.08
N ARG A 2 -54.96 6.87 32.95
CA ARG A 2 -53.92 7.42 33.83
C ARG A 2 -52.60 7.45 33.06
N ASN A 3 -52.23 8.61 32.52
CA ASN A 3 -50.94 8.81 31.88
C ASN A 3 -49.85 8.62 32.95
N ARG A 4 -49.03 7.59 32.82
CA ARG A 4 -47.83 7.41 33.64
C ARG A 4 -46.82 8.47 33.21
N ALA A 5 -46.58 9.47 34.06
CA ALA A 5 -45.53 10.45 33.83
C ALA A 5 -44.17 9.77 34.07
N PHE A 6 -43.28 9.86 33.07
CA PHE A 6 -41.93 9.36 33.15
C PHE A 6 -41.11 10.25 34.10
N THR A 7 -40.42 9.67 35.07
CA THR A 7 -39.62 10.45 36.01
C THR A 7 -38.24 10.78 35.44
N LEU A 8 -37.67 11.91 35.85
CA LEU A 8 -36.34 12.33 35.43
C LEU A 8 -35.26 11.30 35.84
N ILE A 9 -35.45 10.62 36.96
CA ILE A 9 -34.54 9.57 37.46
C ILE A 9 -34.56 8.35 36.53
N GLU A 10 -35.73 7.90 36.09
CA GLU A 10 -35.84 6.78 35.15
C GLU A 10 -35.11 7.08 33.82
N LEU A 11 -35.23 8.31 33.32
CA LEU A 11 -34.51 8.74 32.12
C LEU A 11 -32.99 8.74 32.34
N LEU A 12 -32.54 9.29 33.47
CA LEU A 12 -31.13 9.44 33.79
C LEU A 12 -30.44 8.08 33.96
N VAL A 13 -31.09 7.13 34.63
CA VAL A 13 -30.56 5.77 34.79
C VAL A 13 -30.42 5.07 33.44
N VAL A 14 -31.41 5.21 32.54
CA VAL A 14 -31.34 4.60 31.20
C VAL A 14 -30.18 5.17 30.39
N ILE A 15 -30.01 6.49 30.38
CA ILE A 15 -28.90 7.13 29.68
C ILE A 15 -27.56 6.72 30.29
N ALA A 16 -27.47 6.61 31.63
CA ALA A 16 -26.27 6.14 32.31
C ALA A 16 -25.90 4.70 31.91
N ILE A 17 -26.87 3.80 31.83
CA ILE A 17 -26.65 2.41 31.38
C ILE A 17 -26.20 2.40 29.91
N ILE A 18 -26.87 3.14 29.02
CA ILE A 18 -26.47 3.24 27.60
C ILE A 18 -25.04 3.78 27.49
N ALA A 19 -24.68 4.80 28.27
CA ALA A 19 -23.35 5.38 28.27
C ALA A 19 -22.27 4.38 28.69
N ILE A 20 -22.52 3.57 29.74
CA ILE A 20 -21.60 2.52 30.18
C ILE A 20 -21.43 1.45 29.11
N LEU A 21 -22.54 0.98 28.52
CA LEU A 21 -22.50 -0.04 27.46
C LEU A 21 -21.76 0.48 26.22
N ALA A 22 -22.03 1.72 25.81
CA ALA A 22 -21.36 2.36 24.68
C ALA A 22 -19.86 2.54 24.94
N ALA A 23 -19.46 2.93 26.15
CA ALA A 23 -18.06 3.11 26.53
C ALA A 23 -17.22 1.84 26.41
N ILE A 24 -17.81 0.66 26.67
CA ILE A 24 -17.14 -0.64 26.49
C ILE A 24 -17.21 -1.09 25.02
N LEU A 25 -18.34 -0.87 24.36
CA LEU A 25 -18.59 -1.35 23.01
C LEU A 25 -17.75 -0.62 21.94
N PHE A 26 -17.59 0.69 22.05
CA PHE A 26 -16.83 1.49 21.06
C PHE A 26 -15.36 1.06 20.89
N PRO A 27 -14.54 0.90 21.95
CA PRO A 27 -13.15 0.49 21.78
C PRO A 27 -13.03 -0.94 21.22
N VAL A 28 -13.93 -1.85 21.61
CA VAL A 28 -13.96 -3.23 21.09
C VAL A 28 -14.34 -3.23 19.60
N PHE A 29 -15.37 -2.48 19.24
CA PHE A 29 -15.81 -2.35 17.85
C PHE A 29 -14.73 -1.73 16.94
N ALA A 30 -14.02 -0.71 17.43
CA ALA A 30 -12.92 -0.09 16.69
C ALA A 30 -11.78 -1.10 16.40
N ARG A 31 -11.39 -1.90 17.40
CA ARG A 31 -10.38 -2.96 17.24
C ARG A 31 -10.83 -4.05 16.27
N ALA A 32 -12.08 -4.50 16.39
CA ALA A 32 -12.65 -5.50 15.48
C ALA A 32 -12.68 -5.00 14.04
N LYS A 33 -13.10 -3.76 13.81
CA LYS A 33 -13.09 -3.12 12.49
C LYS A 33 -11.68 -3.01 11.90
N ALA A 34 -10.69 -2.64 12.71
CA ALA A 34 -9.30 -2.59 12.28
C ALA A 34 -8.76 -3.97 11.89
N ALA A 35 -9.03 -5.01 12.69
CA ALA A 35 -8.63 -6.39 12.38
C ALA A 35 -9.29 -6.90 11.07
N ALA A 36 -10.56 -6.57 10.84
CA ALA A 36 -11.25 -6.89 9.59
C ALA A 36 -10.58 -6.22 8.38
N LYS A 37 -10.25 -4.92 8.48
CA LYS A 37 -9.52 -4.20 7.44
C LYS A 37 -8.16 -4.84 7.15
N ASN A 38 -7.37 -5.18 8.17
CA ASN A 38 -6.07 -5.84 8.02
C ASN A 38 -6.20 -7.17 7.27
N THR A 39 -7.16 -7.99 7.69
CA THR A 39 -7.44 -9.30 7.08
C THR A 39 -7.79 -9.15 5.60
N GLN A 40 -8.63 -8.17 5.27
CA GLN A 40 -9.00 -7.88 3.89
C GLN A 40 -7.80 -7.38 3.06
N CYS A 41 -6.92 -6.54 3.62
CA CYS A 41 -5.72 -6.09 2.91
C CYS A 41 -4.78 -7.25 2.56
N VAL A 42 -4.58 -8.18 3.50
CA VAL A 42 -3.75 -9.39 3.28
C VAL A 42 -4.41 -10.32 2.26
N SER A 43 -5.73 -10.51 2.33
CA SER A 43 -6.47 -11.31 1.35
C SER A 43 -6.38 -10.72 -0.06
N ASN A 44 -6.54 -9.40 -0.19
CA ASN A 44 -6.34 -8.67 -1.43
C ASN A 44 -4.91 -8.82 -1.94
N GLY A 45 -3.91 -8.64 -1.07
CA GLY A 45 -2.50 -8.82 -1.43
C GLY A 45 -2.16 -10.25 -1.89
N ARG A 46 -2.72 -11.27 -1.24
CA ARG A 46 -2.56 -12.67 -1.66
C ARG A 46 -3.19 -12.92 -3.03
N GLN A 47 -4.36 -12.35 -3.30
CA GLN A 47 -4.98 -12.45 -4.63
C GLN A 47 -4.08 -11.81 -5.69
N VAL A 48 -3.53 -10.63 -5.42
CA VAL A 48 -2.56 -9.98 -6.31
C VAL A 48 -1.32 -10.85 -6.53
N GLY A 49 -0.74 -11.42 -5.47
CA GLY A 49 0.41 -12.34 -5.56
C GLY A 49 0.12 -13.59 -6.39
N ILE A 50 -1.08 -14.17 -6.26
CA ILE A 50 -1.56 -15.24 -7.15
C ILE A 50 -1.67 -14.75 -8.60
N GLY A 51 -2.20 -13.54 -8.82
CA GLY A 51 -2.26 -12.94 -10.15
C GLY A 51 -0.89 -12.78 -10.80
N VAL A 52 0.12 -12.38 -10.03
CA VAL A 52 1.52 -12.34 -10.48
C VAL A 52 1.98 -13.74 -10.89
N LYS A 53 1.77 -14.77 -10.05
CA LYS A 53 2.16 -16.15 -10.38
C LYS A 53 1.49 -16.69 -11.64
N LEU A 54 0.22 -16.37 -11.85
CA LEU A 54 -0.48 -16.74 -13.08
C LEU A 54 0.11 -16.02 -14.30
N TYR A 55 0.43 -14.73 -14.18
CA TYR A 55 1.12 -14.00 -15.23
C TYR A 55 2.47 -14.64 -15.59
N LEU A 56 3.28 -14.98 -14.58
CA LEU A 56 4.60 -15.60 -14.77
C LEU A 56 4.50 -16.89 -15.58
N SER A 57 3.53 -17.75 -15.25
CA SER A 57 3.27 -19.01 -15.95
C SER A 57 2.96 -18.83 -17.45
N ASP A 58 2.38 -17.69 -17.84
CA ASP A 58 2.01 -17.40 -19.23
C ASP A 58 3.08 -16.56 -19.97
N ASN A 59 4.11 -16.07 -19.26
CA ASN A 59 5.11 -15.13 -19.77
C ASN A 59 6.55 -15.59 -19.48
N ASP A 60 6.85 -16.88 -19.66
CA ASP A 60 8.19 -17.47 -19.51
C ASP A 60 8.88 -17.12 -18.18
N ASP A 61 8.13 -17.16 -17.07
CA ASP A 61 8.58 -16.78 -15.73
C ASP A 61 9.14 -15.36 -15.61
N THR A 62 8.81 -14.47 -16.57
CA THR A 62 9.24 -13.08 -16.59
C THR A 62 8.29 -12.23 -15.76
N MET A 63 8.82 -11.52 -14.76
CA MET A 63 8.07 -10.59 -13.92
C MET A 63 7.35 -9.54 -14.77
N PRO A 64 6.10 -9.17 -14.41
CA PRO A 64 5.32 -8.20 -15.16
C PRO A 64 6.09 -6.94 -15.53
N LEU A 65 5.82 -6.41 -16.71
CA LEU A 65 6.39 -5.14 -17.12
C LEU A 65 5.79 -4.01 -16.28
N PHE A 66 6.64 -3.27 -15.60
CA PHE A 66 6.34 -1.96 -15.06
C PHE A 66 6.36 -0.95 -16.21
N TYR A 67 5.22 -0.30 -16.44
CA TYR A 67 5.05 0.72 -17.47
C TYR A 67 4.23 1.90 -16.92
N ALA A 68 4.61 2.42 -15.76
CA ALA A 68 3.82 3.46 -15.11
C ALA A 68 4.22 4.88 -15.53
N TYR A 69 3.19 5.67 -15.85
CA TYR A 69 3.29 7.13 -16.00
C TYR A 69 2.79 7.79 -14.72
N ASN A 70 3.70 8.40 -13.95
CA ASN A 70 3.40 9.17 -12.73
C ASN A 70 2.98 10.61 -13.04
N SER A 71 2.66 10.96 -14.28
CA SER A 71 2.24 12.33 -14.56
C SER A 71 0.77 12.55 -14.19
N VAL A 72 0.43 13.81 -13.93
CA VAL A 72 -0.94 14.31 -13.92
C VAL A 72 -1.53 14.01 -15.31
N PRO A 73 -2.41 13.01 -15.46
CA PRO A 73 -3.04 12.75 -16.74
C PRO A 73 -3.81 14.01 -17.17
N ALA A 74 -3.85 14.30 -18.47
CA ALA A 74 -4.78 15.32 -18.96
C ALA A 74 -6.21 14.96 -18.51
N ALA A 75 -7.04 15.96 -18.23
CA ALA A 75 -8.41 15.72 -17.78
C ALA A 75 -9.15 14.79 -18.76
N GLY A 76 -9.58 13.62 -18.28
CA GLY A 76 -10.26 12.60 -19.08
C GLY A 76 -9.38 11.44 -19.56
N GLU A 77 -8.06 11.50 -19.37
CA GLU A 77 -7.17 10.38 -19.63
C GLU A 77 -7.10 9.43 -18.43
N PRO A 78 -6.97 8.11 -18.65
CA PRO A 78 -6.76 7.17 -17.55
C PRO A 78 -5.47 7.56 -16.82
N GLY A 79 -5.57 7.80 -15.51
CA GLY A 79 -4.41 7.98 -14.64
C GLY A 79 -3.46 6.78 -14.65
N HIS A 80 -2.38 6.89 -13.88
CA HIS A 80 -1.32 5.90 -13.67
C HIS A 80 -1.73 4.46 -14.05
N LYS A 81 -1.09 3.92 -15.09
CA LYS A 81 -1.26 2.53 -15.56
C LYS A 81 -0.08 1.72 -15.05
N GLY A 82 -0.20 1.14 -13.87
CA GLY A 82 0.82 0.27 -13.31
C GLY A 82 0.68 -1.18 -13.77
N VAL A 83 1.41 -2.05 -13.08
CA VAL A 83 1.42 -3.50 -13.30
C VAL A 83 0.02 -4.11 -13.13
N GLU A 84 -0.90 -3.49 -12.39
CA GLU A 84 -2.28 -3.94 -12.21
C GLU A 84 -3.03 -4.18 -13.53
N VAL A 85 -2.68 -3.45 -14.59
CA VAL A 85 -3.31 -3.63 -15.90
C VAL A 85 -2.88 -4.96 -16.55
N LEU A 86 -1.62 -5.37 -16.39
CA LEU A 86 -1.14 -6.67 -16.88
C LEU A 86 -1.70 -7.83 -16.06
N LEU A 87 -1.95 -7.59 -14.78
CA LEU A 87 -2.51 -8.59 -13.88
C LEU A 87 -4.04 -8.70 -14.00
N PHE A 88 -4.71 -7.69 -14.54
CA PHE A 88 -6.18 -7.65 -14.63
C PHE A 88 -6.82 -8.85 -15.34
N PRO A 89 -6.29 -9.38 -16.48
CA PRO A 89 -6.84 -10.58 -17.13
C PRO A 89 -6.88 -11.82 -16.22
N TYR A 90 -5.93 -11.93 -15.30
CA TYR A 90 -5.81 -13.06 -14.37
C TYR A 90 -6.69 -12.89 -13.13
N LEU A 91 -6.83 -11.66 -12.64
CA LEU A 91 -7.56 -11.34 -11.42
C LEU A 91 -9.06 -11.13 -11.65
N LYS A 92 -9.44 -10.56 -12.80
CA LYS A 92 -10.82 -10.24 -13.19
C LYS A 92 -11.61 -9.38 -12.19
N ASN A 93 -10.92 -8.78 -11.22
CA ASN A 93 -11.50 -7.93 -10.19
C ASN A 93 -10.50 -6.81 -9.87
N LYS A 94 -10.88 -5.55 -10.10
CA LYS A 94 -10.01 -4.38 -9.83
C LYS A 94 -9.97 -4.00 -8.35
N ASP A 95 -10.96 -4.42 -7.57
CA ASP A 95 -11.04 -4.08 -6.14
C ASP A 95 -9.97 -4.80 -5.30
N VAL A 96 -9.33 -5.84 -5.85
CA VAL A 96 -8.21 -6.52 -5.19
C VAL A 96 -6.97 -5.63 -5.09
N PHE A 97 -6.86 -4.58 -5.92
CA PHE A 97 -5.80 -3.58 -5.82
C PHE A 97 -6.12 -2.48 -4.80
N ARG A 98 -7.29 -2.52 -4.17
CA ARG A 98 -7.70 -1.53 -3.17
C ARG A 98 -7.40 -2.02 -1.76
N SER A 99 -6.70 -1.21 -0.99
CA SER A 99 -6.56 -1.40 0.45
C SER A 99 -7.70 -0.69 1.20
N PRO A 100 -8.43 -1.38 2.11
CA PRO A 100 -9.35 -0.73 3.04
C PRO A 100 -8.74 0.34 3.97
N TRP A 101 -7.41 0.43 4.02
CA TRP A 101 -6.68 1.48 4.73
C TRP A 101 -6.32 2.67 3.85
N ASP A 102 -6.47 2.55 2.53
CA ASP A 102 -6.23 3.67 1.60
C ASP A 102 -7.15 4.84 1.95
N ASN A 103 -6.54 5.89 2.48
CA ASN A 103 -7.19 7.14 2.87
C ASN A 103 -6.71 8.31 1.99
N GLY A 104 -6.09 8.00 0.84
CA GLY A 104 -5.48 8.99 -0.03
C GLY A 104 -4.24 9.65 0.58
N GLY A 105 -3.76 10.67 -0.11
CA GLY A 105 -2.84 11.69 0.39
C GLY A 105 -3.53 13.06 0.41
N PRO A 106 -2.98 14.06 1.10
CA PRO A 106 -3.57 15.40 1.19
C PRO A 106 -3.81 16.07 -0.17
N TYR A 107 -3.06 15.67 -1.19
CA TYR A 107 -3.11 16.24 -2.53
C TYR A 107 -3.74 15.32 -3.59
N THR A 108 -4.18 14.09 -3.26
CA THR A 108 -4.73 13.14 -4.25
C THR A 108 -5.90 13.75 -5.03
N SER A 109 -6.75 14.55 -4.38
CA SER A 109 -7.87 15.24 -5.01
C SER A 109 -7.48 16.44 -5.87
N VAL A 110 -6.24 16.92 -5.76
CA VAL A 110 -5.70 18.03 -6.56
C VAL A 110 -4.92 17.49 -7.76
N ASP A 111 -4.09 16.46 -7.55
CA ASP A 111 -3.43 15.71 -8.64
C ASP A 111 -4.46 15.07 -9.58
N VAL A 112 -5.51 14.48 -9.00
CA VAL A 112 -6.57 13.81 -9.73
C VAL A 112 -7.93 14.30 -9.19
N PRO A 113 -8.51 15.35 -9.80
CA PRO A 113 -9.81 15.89 -9.39
C PRO A 113 -10.89 14.81 -9.24
N GLY A 114 -11.43 14.68 -8.03
CA GLY A 114 -12.46 13.69 -7.69
C GLY A 114 -11.95 12.38 -7.08
N ALA A 115 -10.63 12.20 -6.95
CA ALA A 115 -10.04 11.07 -6.23
C ALA A 115 -9.77 11.39 -4.75
N ASP A 116 -10.31 10.57 -3.85
CA ASP A 116 -10.10 10.64 -2.39
C ASP A 116 -9.14 9.55 -1.87
N THR A 117 -8.68 8.67 -2.75
CA THR A 117 -7.87 7.49 -2.45
C THR A 117 -6.87 7.25 -3.58
N TYR A 118 -5.73 6.65 -3.26
CA TYR A 118 -4.72 6.30 -4.27
C TYR A 118 -5.28 5.32 -5.30
N TRP A 119 -6.10 4.36 -4.86
CA TRP A 119 -6.77 3.46 -5.80
C TRP A 119 -7.68 4.18 -6.80
N LYS A 120 -8.40 5.25 -6.39
CA LYS A 120 -9.19 6.04 -7.34
C LYS A 120 -8.34 6.90 -8.26
N ALA A 121 -7.22 7.43 -7.77
CA ALA A 121 -6.32 8.27 -8.56
C ALA A 121 -5.48 7.46 -9.56
N TYR A 122 -5.00 6.30 -9.13
CA TYR A 122 -3.91 5.58 -9.79
C TYR A 122 -4.20 4.09 -10.02
N GLY A 123 -5.41 3.61 -9.71
CA GLY A 123 -5.83 2.23 -9.94
C GLY A 123 -5.32 1.22 -8.90
N SER A 124 -4.40 1.60 -8.01
CA SER A 124 -3.82 0.71 -7.00
C SER A 124 -3.53 1.44 -5.69
N SER A 125 -3.84 0.79 -4.57
CA SER A 125 -3.36 1.16 -3.23
C SER A 125 -1.99 0.56 -2.90
N TYR A 126 -1.42 -0.22 -3.82
CA TYR A 126 -0.15 -0.91 -3.64
C TYR A 126 0.92 -0.32 -4.56
N ARG A 127 2.08 -0.05 -3.98
CA ARG A 127 3.31 0.27 -4.69
C ARG A 127 4.00 -1.00 -5.13
N PHE A 128 4.53 -0.98 -6.33
CA PHE A 128 5.37 -2.04 -6.88
C PHE A 128 6.85 -1.72 -6.63
N THR A 129 7.67 -2.75 -6.47
CA THR A 129 9.12 -2.62 -6.34
C THR A 129 9.75 -2.71 -7.73
N GLN A 130 10.22 -1.59 -8.27
CA GLN A 130 10.67 -1.51 -9.68
C GLN A 130 11.83 -2.46 -10.06
N CYS A 131 12.54 -3.08 -9.11
CA CYS A 131 13.67 -3.98 -9.38
C CYS A 131 13.30 -5.44 -9.34
N LEU A 132 12.13 -5.75 -8.81
CA LEU A 132 11.55 -7.07 -8.89
C LEU A 132 10.52 -7.14 -10.02
N TYR A 133 10.36 -6.07 -10.80
CA TYR A 133 9.57 -6.07 -12.03
C TYR A 133 10.45 -5.75 -13.23
N SER A 134 10.02 -6.20 -14.40
CA SER A 134 10.67 -5.81 -15.65
C SER A 134 10.38 -4.34 -15.92
N VAL A 135 11.32 -3.57 -16.46
CA VAL A 135 11.18 -2.12 -16.67
C VAL A 135 11.39 -1.78 -18.15
N ALA A 136 10.46 -1.02 -18.73
CA ALA A 136 10.60 -0.46 -20.07
C ALA A 136 11.19 0.96 -20.01
N ALA A 137 12.37 1.15 -20.60
CA ALA A 137 12.99 2.47 -20.73
C ALA A 137 12.11 3.42 -21.56
N GLY A 138 12.07 4.70 -21.20
CA GLY A 138 11.33 5.74 -21.93
C GLY A 138 9.81 5.71 -21.76
N GLU A 139 9.25 4.63 -21.23
CA GLU A 139 7.81 4.53 -20.91
C GLU A 139 7.55 4.49 -19.39
N SER A 140 8.51 3.99 -18.62
CA SER A 140 8.43 3.95 -17.16
C SER A 140 8.92 5.25 -16.54
N SER A 141 8.29 5.71 -15.46
CA SER A 141 8.69 6.93 -14.76
C SER A 141 8.85 6.77 -13.25
N GLN A 142 9.81 7.48 -12.68
CA GLN A 142 10.02 7.64 -11.24
C GLN A 142 10.16 9.13 -10.93
N ASN A 143 9.42 9.65 -9.95
CA ASN A 143 9.42 11.08 -9.60
C ASN A 143 9.26 11.98 -10.84
N ASN A 144 8.29 11.67 -11.70
CA ASN A 144 8.01 12.39 -12.96
C ASN A 144 9.15 12.38 -14.00
N ASN A 145 10.20 11.59 -13.81
CA ASN A 145 11.30 11.44 -14.76
C ASN A 145 11.27 10.06 -15.41
N LEU A 146 11.44 10.02 -16.74
CA LEU A 146 11.50 8.77 -17.48
C LEU A 146 12.78 7.99 -17.15
N LEU A 147 12.63 6.69 -16.94
CA LEU A 147 13.75 5.79 -16.72
C LEU A 147 14.51 5.56 -18.04
N THR A 148 15.84 5.60 -17.97
CA THR A 148 16.72 5.45 -19.14
C THR A 148 17.22 4.02 -19.35
N PHE A 149 16.95 3.11 -18.40
CA PHE A 149 17.39 1.73 -18.45
C PHE A 149 16.21 0.79 -18.67
N SER A 150 16.48 -0.35 -19.33
CA SER A 150 15.55 -1.47 -19.42
C SER A 150 16.10 -2.64 -18.61
N ARG A 151 15.23 -3.37 -17.93
CA ARG A 151 15.60 -4.54 -17.12
C ARG A 151 14.55 -5.62 -17.30
N VAL A 152 14.98 -6.84 -17.56
CA VAL A 152 14.10 -8.02 -17.54
C VAL A 152 14.39 -8.78 -16.25
N VAL A 153 13.36 -9.10 -15.49
CA VAL A 153 13.47 -9.83 -14.22
C VAL A 153 12.73 -11.14 -14.37
N ASN A 154 13.41 -12.26 -14.16
CA ASN A 154 12.78 -13.58 -14.14
C ASN A 154 12.57 -14.03 -12.70
N GLU A 155 11.55 -14.84 -12.43
CA GLU A 155 11.29 -15.39 -11.10
C GLU A 155 12.53 -16.11 -10.55
N THR A 156 13.22 -16.87 -11.40
CA THR A 156 14.42 -17.64 -11.05
C THR A 156 15.62 -16.78 -10.66
N SER A 157 15.60 -15.48 -10.98
CA SER A 157 16.64 -14.53 -10.56
C SER A 157 16.45 -13.99 -9.13
N ILE A 158 15.32 -14.30 -8.49
CA ILE A 158 15.01 -13.85 -7.14
C ILE A 158 15.55 -14.88 -6.14
N GLU A 159 16.66 -14.54 -5.48
CA GLU A 159 17.36 -15.44 -4.56
C GLU A 159 16.53 -15.85 -3.34
N LEU A 160 15.75 -14.90 -2.79
CA LEU A 160 14.97 -15.10 -1.57
C LEU A 160 13.48 -14.76 -1.79
N PRO A 161 12.70 -15.58 -2.50
CA PRO A 161 11.35 -15.21 -2.92
C PRO A 161 10.36 -14.91 -1.79
N SER A 162 10.51 -15.56 -0.64
CA SER A 162 9.67 -15.35 0.55
C SER A 162 10.03 -14.08 1.32
N GLU A 163 11.19 -13.48 1.08
CA GLU A 163 11.62 -12.22 1.73
C GLU A 163 11.65 -11.04 0.75
N SER A 164 11.70 -11.32 -0.55
CA SER A 164 11.73 -10.33 -1.63
C SER A 164 10.36 -9.69 -1.84
N ARG A 165 10.27 -8.37 -1.60
CA ARG A 165 8.99 -7.65 -1.60
C ARG A 165 8.63 -7.14 -2.99
N VAL A 166 7.76 -7.84 -3.71
CA VAL A 166 7.34 -7.38 -5.05
C VAL A 166 6.40 -6.19 -4.98
N MET A 167 5.50 -6.16 -4.00
CA MET A 167 4.57 -5.05 -3.81
C MET A 167 4.29 -4.79 -2.34
N ARG A 168 3.77 -3.61 -2.02
CA ARG A 168 3.40 -3.24 -0.65
C ARG A 168 2.36 -2.13 -0.66
N SER A 169 1.66 -1.92 0.45
CA SER A 169 0.82 -0.73 0.63
C SER A 169 1.64 0.54 0.33
N GLU A 170 1.06 1.52 -0.38
CA GLU A 170 1.77 2.72 -0.85
C GLU A 170 2.49 3.44 0.30
N ILE A 171 1.80 3.63 1.42
CA ILE A 171 2.35 4.27 2.61
C ILE A 171 2.31 3.30 3.79
N LEU A 172 3.49 3.04 4.38
CA LEU A 172 3.65 2.27 5.60
C LEU A 172 3.92 3.21 6.79
N PRO A 173 3.45 2.89 8.00
CA PRO A 173 3.52 3.82 9.14
C PRO A 173 4.93 4.15 9.63
N TRP A 174 5.92 3.31 9.33
CA TRP A 174 7.31 3.51 9.76
C TRP A 174 8.19 4.18 8.71
N PHE A 175 7.62 4.68 7.60
CA PHE A 175 8.40 5.56 6.73
C PHE A 175 8.66 6.88 7.42
N SER A 176 9.89 7.36 7.29
CA SER A 176 10.24 8.70 7.76
C SER A 176 9.78 9.72 6.73
N SER A 177 9.10 10.77 7.18
CA SER A 177 8.82 11.93 6.34
C SER A 177 10.15 12.61 6.00
N LYS A 178 10.54 12.62 4.72
CA LYS A 178 11.63 13.46 4.23
C LYS A 178 11.00 14.68 3.56
N VAL A 179 11.41 15.88 3.98
CA VAL A 179 10.92 17.13 3.38
C VAL A 179 11.68 17.40 2.09
N ASP A 180 10.95 17.59 1.01
CA ASP A 180 11.42 18.10 -0.27
C ASP A 180 10.89 19.53 -0.45
N ILE A 181 11.80 20.50 -0.45
CA ILE A 181 11.42 21.92 -0.48
C ILE A 181 10.84 22.34 -1.84
N ASP A 182 11.21 21.64 -2.91
CA ASP A 182 10.83 21.97 -4.29
C ASP A 182 9.60 21.18 -4.76
N CYS A 183 9.02 20.31 -3.91
CA CYS A 183 7.94 19.37 -4.25
C CYS A 183 8.23 18.54 -5.52
N ALA A 184 9.49 18.29 -5.87
CA ALA A 184 9.86 17.62 -7.11
C ALA A 184 9.76 16.08 -7.00
N HIS A 185 9.86 15.54 -5.78
CA HIS A 185 9.93 14.11 -5.53
C HIS A 185 8.61 13.54 -5.00
N TYR A 186 8.10 12.51 -5.68
CA TYR A 186 6.89 11.82 -5.29
C TYR A 186 7.11 10.97 -4.02
N GLY A 187 6.22 11.11 -3.04
CA GLY A 187 6.28 10.42 -1.74
C GLY A 187 7.12 11.12 -0.67
N TYR A 188 7.71 12.28 -0.97
CA TYR A 188 8.37 13.16 -0.01
C TYR A 188 7.36 14.14 0.57
N ASP A 189 7.50 14.47 1.84
CA ASP A 189 6.71 15.55 2.42
C ASP A 189 7.14 16.88 1.78
N CYS A 190 6.23 17.82 1.58
CA CYS A 190 6.56 19.11 0.96
C CYS A 190 5.93 20.24 1.78
N PRO A 191 6.56 21.42 1.92
CA PRO A 191 5.98 22.53 2.67
C PRO A 191 4.53 22.82 2.26
N ALA A 192 3.75 23.31 3.22
CA ALA A 192 2.35 23.65 2.99
C ALA A 192 2.20 24.52 1.72
N PRO A 193 1.19 24.25 0.86
CA PRO A 193 -0.01 23.45 1.14
C PRO A 193 0.06 21.96 0.77
N TYR A 194 1.20 21.40 0.35
CA TYR A 194 1.24 20.12 -0.38
C TYR A 194 1.22 18.86 0.51
N ASN A 195 1.99 18.81 1.61
CA ASN A 195 1.97 17.77 2.64
C ASN A 195 1.76 16.32 2.11
N TYR A 196 2.53 15.83 1.13
CA TYR A 196 2.21 14.57 0.44
C TYR A 196 2.20 13.33 1.35
N TYR A 197 3.00 13.34 2.43
CA TYR A 197 3.15 12.18 3.30
C TYR A 197 2.00 12.09 4.32
N ARG A 198 1.19 11.02 4.24
CA ARG A 198 0.16 10.69 5.24
C ARG A 198 0.09 9.19 5.47
N PRO A 199 0.40 8.69 6.69
CA PRO A 199 0.23 7.28 6.99
C PRO A 199 -1.24 6.89 6.92
N TRP A 200 -1.51 5.77 6.25
CA TRP A 200 -2.86 5.24 6.05
C TRP A 200 -3.39 4.49 7.29
N SER A 201 -2.49 3.92 8.07
CA SER A 201 -2.77 3.20 9.32
C SER A 201 -1.57 3.31 10.24
N ASP A 202 -1.82 3.54 11.52
CA ASP A 202 -0.78 3.47 12.57
C ASP A 202 -0.46 2.02 12.97
N LEU A 203 -1.23 1.04 12.47
CA LEU A 203 -1.15 -0.37 12.87
C LEU A 203 -0.26 -1.21 11.95
N GLY A 204 0.14 -0.69 10.80
CA GLY A 204 0.96 -1.40 9.82
C GLY A 204 0.50 -1.23 8.38
N GLY A 205 0.95 -2.13 7.52
CA GLY A 205 0.48 -2.24 6.14
C GLY A 205 0.68 -3.63 5.57
N THR A 206 0.28 -3.83 4.32
CA THR A 206 0.42 -5.14 3.65
C THR A 206 1.65 -5.14 2.76
N ILE A 207 2.39 -6.24 2.77
CA ILE A 207 3.47 -6.55 1.84
C ILE A 207 3.10 -7.82 1.09
N ILE A 208 3.43 -7.86 -0.19
CA ILE A 208 3.28 -8.99 -1.10
C ILE A 208 4.69 -9.40 -1.52
N PHE A 209 4.98 -10.69 -1.40
CA PHE A 209 6.31 -11.26 -1.63
C PHE A 209 6.37 -11.97 -2.98
N ALA A 210 7.59 -12.20 -3.47
CA ALA A 210 7.82 -12.76 -4.80
C ALA A 210 7.31 -14.20 -4.96
N ASP A 211 7.20 -14.97 -3.88
CA ASP A 211 6.54 -16.28 -3.88
C ASP A 211 4.99 -16.20 -3.96
N GLY A 212 4.43 -14.99 -3.93
CA GLY A 212 3.00 -14.72 -4.02
C GLY A 212 2.26 -14.67 -2.67
N HIS A 213 2.93 -14.91 -1.54
CA HIS A 213 2.27 -14.71 -0.25
C HIS A 213 2.18 -13.22 0.11
N ALA A 214 1.31 -12.90 1.06
CA ALA A 214 1.16 -11.55 1.58
C ALA A 214 1.10 -11.57 3.11
N LYS A 215 1.66 -10.53 3.74
CA LYS A 215 1.76 -10.39 5.20
C LYS A 215 1.36 -8.99 5.62
N TRP A 216 0.62 -8.91 6.73
CA TRP A 216 0.48 -7.66 7.46
C TRP A 216 1.72 -7.43 8.32
N VAL A 217 2.40 -6.33 8.10
CA VAL A 217 3.66 -5.97 8.78
C VAL A 217 3.45 -4.70 9.58
N VAL A 218 3.98 -4.69 10.81
CA VAL A 218 3.81 -3.60 11.77
C VAL A 218 5.08 -2.78 11.98
N SER A 219 6.23 -3.31 11.55
CA SER A 219 7.53 -2.66 11.62
C SER A 219 8.56 -3.38 10.74
N ALA A 220 9.73 -2.77 10.60
CA ALA A 220 10.95 -3.37 10.05
C ALA A 220 11.39 -4.68 10.76
N GLY A 221 11.01 -4.89 12.02
CA GLY A 221 11.35 -6.12 12.76
C GLY A 221 10.49 -7.33 12.38
N ALA A 222 9.56 -7.18 11.44
CA ALA A 222 8.63 -8.23 11.04
C ALA A 222 9.17 -9.19 9.95
N PHE A 223 10.41 -8.99 9.50
CA PHE A 223 11.05 -9.78 8.44
C PHE A 223 12.04 -10.80 9.01
N ASP A 224 12.42 -11.80 8.20
CA ASP A 224 13.41 -12.79 8.61
C ASP A 224 14.81 -12.17 8.66
N GLN A 225 15.30 -11.91 9.87
CA GLN A 225 16.63 -11.33 10.10
C GLN A 225 17.77 -12.36 10.01
N GLU A 226 17.45 -13.63 9.75
CA GLU A 226 18.42 -14.68 9.42
C GLU A 226 18.66 -14.78 7.91
N ALA A 227 17.73 -14.29 7.08
CA ALA A 227 17.93 -14.18 5.63
C ALA A 227 18.93 -13.06 5.32
N VAL A 228 20.00 -13.42 4.58
CA VAL A 228 21.11 -12.52 4.24
C VAL A 228 21.37 -12.54 2.73
N ASP A 229 21.56 -11.37 2.13
CA ASP A 229 21.87 -11.25 0.70
C ASP A 229 23.37 -11.53 0.45
N ILE A 230 23.78 -11.54 -0.83
CA ILE A 230 25.19 -11.75 -1.22
C ILE A 230 26.17 -10.70 -0.66
N GLN A 231 25.67 -9.54 -0.22
CA GLN A 231 26.46 -8.44 0.34
C GLN A 231 26.49 -8.44 1.88
N GLY A 232 25.72 -9.32 2.52
CA GLY A 232 25.68 -9.45 3.98
C GLY A 232 24.52 -8.72 4.67
N HIS A 233 23.58 -8.14 3.92
CA HIS A 233 22.46 -7.38 4.49
C HIS A 233 21.28 -8.28 4.88
N LYS A 234 20.59 -7.94 5.97
CA LYS A 234 19.43 -8.71 6.49
C LYS A 234 18.06 -8.12 6.10
N SER A 235 17.03 -8.96 5.96
CA SER A 235 15.66 -8.54 5.54
C SER A 235 15.01 -7.47 6.42
N GLY A 236 15.33 -7.45 7.71
CA GLY A 236 14.85 -6.43 8.64
C GLY A 236 15.85 -5.34 9.00
N GLU A 237 17.06 -5.36 8.44
CA GLU A 237 18.12 -4.39 8.76
C GLU A 237 17.83 -3.04 8.10
N ALA A 238 18.07 -1.96 8.84
CA ALA A 238 17.78 -0.62 8.36
C ALA A 238 18.71 -0.20 7.21
N ASN A 239 18.14 0.27 6.11
CA ASN A 239 18.89 0.94 5.05
C ASN A 239 18.59 2.46 5.15
N LEU A 240 19.59 3.23 5.59
CA LEU A 240 19.48 4.68 5.82
C LEU A 240 19.35 5.48 4.52
N ASP A 241 19.82 4.92 3.41
CA ASP A 241 19.70 5.49 2.06
C ASP A 241 18.35 5.15 1.43
N SER A 242 17.61 4.18 2.00
CA SER A 242 16.30 3.74 1.53
C SER A 242 15.13 4.40 2.27
N TRP A 243 14.22 4.98 1.48
CA TRP A 243 12.88 5.40 1.87
C TRP A 243 12.02 4.28 2.50
N SER A 244 12.29 3.01 2.16
CA SER A 244 11.58 1.85 2.74
C SER A 244 12.08 1.46 4.13
N GLY A 245 13.18 2.08 4.58
CA GLY A 245 13.77 1.95 5.91
C GLY A 245 14.43 0.59 6.18
N THR A 246 14.44 -0.35 5.23
CA THR A 246 15.08 -1.67 5.39
C THR A 246 15.62 -2.22 4.06
N TRP A 247 16.63 -3.09 4.14
CA TRP A 247 17.04 -3.95 3.03
C TRP A 247 15.87 -4.88 2.62
N TYR A 248 15.93 -5.48 1.42
CA TYR A 248 14.85 -6.30 0.81
C TYR A 248 13.55 -5.57 0.44
N GLY A 249 13.45 -4.27 0.75
CA GLY A 249 12.51 -3.33 0.13
C GLY A 249 13.14 -2.45 -0.95
N VAL A 250 14.41 -2.67 -1.26
CA VAL A 250 15.21 -1.81 -2.12
C VAL A 250 15.43 -2.47 -3.47
N CYS A 251 15.12 -1.69 -4.49
CA CYS A 251 16.04 -1.53 -5.60
C CYS A 251 17.30 -0.85 -5.13
N ASP A 252 18.40 -1.58 -5.04
CA ASP A 252 19.64 -0.95 -5.49
C ASP A 252 19.80 -1.25 -6.99
#